data_AF-A0A4S4KDA2-F1
#
_entry.id   AF-A0A4S4KDA2-F1
#
_cell.length_a   1.000
_cell.length_b   1.000
_cell.length_c   1.000
_cell.angle_alpha   90.00
_cell.angle_beta   90.00
_cell.angle_gamma   90.00
#
_symmetry.space_group_name_H-M   'P 1'
#
loop_
_entity.id
_entity.type
_entity.pdbx_description
1 polymer ?
#
loop_
_entity_poly.entity_id
_entity_poly.type
_entity_poly.pdbx_seq_one_letter_code
_entity_poly.pdbx_strand_id
1 'polypeptide(L)'
;MTTTVITTSAPFNPTRAWWKSAVIYQIYPISFFDSNGDGFGDLNGIHAKLDYLKDLGVDVLWLCPIYKSPLADMGYDISDYHTIDPRYGTLEDWDHLLEGAHKRGMKLMSGLN
;
A
#
# COMPACT_ATOMS: atom_id res chain seq x y z
N MET A 1 -44.34 -38.38 14.54
CA MET A 1 -43.92 -37.70 13.30
C MET A 1 -42.52 -37.19 13.54
N THR A 2 -41.52 -37.76 12.89
CA THR A 2 -40.10 -37.44 13.12
C THR A 2 -39.62 -36.64 11.92
N THR A 3 -39.35 -35.35 12.12
CA THR A 3 -38.86 -34.47 11.06
C THR A 3 -37.35 -34.61 10.94
N THR A 4 -36.89 -35.20 9.85
CA THR A 4 -35.46 -35.21 9.46
C THR A 4 -35.13 -33.88 8.81
N VAL A 5 -34.19 -33.12 9.38
CA VAL A 5 -33.63 -31.93 8.74
C VAL A 5 -32.45 -32.39 7.87
N ILE A 6 -32.57 -32.24 6.55
CA ILE A 6 -31.47 -32.49 5.61
C ILE A 6 -30.71 -31.17 5.45
N THR A 7 -29.53 -31.07 6.06
CA THR A 7 -28.62 -29.93 5.83
C THR A 7 -27.67 -30.29 4.70
N THR A 8 -28.05 -29.99 3.45
CA THR A 8 -27.11 -30.01 2.32
C THR A 8 -26.28 -28.73 2.34
N SER A 9 -25.10 -28.76 2.98
CA SER A 9 -24.08 -27.74 2.71
C SER A 9 -23.31 -28.14 1.47
N ALA A 10 -23.46 -27.38 0.38
CA ALA A 10 -22.54 -27.49 -0.75
C ALA A 10 -21.10 -27.24 -0.25
N PRO A 11 -20.09 -27.96 -0.76
CA PRO A 11 -18.71 -27.73 -0.36
C PRO A 11 -18.31 -26.29 -0.70
N PHE A 12 -17.87 -25.54 0.32
CA PHE A 12 -17.25 -24.24 0.12
C PHE A 12 -16.01 -24.44 -0.77
N ASN A 13 -16.09 -23.97 -2.01
CA ASN A 13 -14.97 -23.96 -2.93
C ASN A 13 -14.45 -22.52 -3.03
N PRO A 14 -13.57 -22.06 -2.12
CA PRO A 14 -13.03 -20.73 -2.20
C PRO A 14 -12.15 -20.67 -3.44
N THR A 15 -12.59 -19.94 -4.47
CA THR A 15 -11.66 -19.35 -5.42
C THR A 15 -10.54 -18.70 -4.62
N ARG A 16 -9.29 -19.13 -4.85
CA ARG A 16 -8.15 -18.68 -4.06
C ARG A 16 -8.05 -17.16 -4.17
N ALA A 17 -8.18 -16.47 -3.03
CA ALA A 17 -8.08 -15.02 -3.01
C ALA A 17 -6.72 -14.57 -3.56
N TRP A 18 -6.71 -13.54 -4.41
CA TRP A 18 -5.53 -13.09 -5.16
C TRP A 18 -4.33 -12.76 -4.25
N TRP A 19 -4.58 -12.20 -3.07
CA TRP A 19 -3.55 -11.80 -2.11
C TRP A 19 -2.80 -12.99 -1.50
N LYS A 20 -3.34 -14.22 -1.57
CA LYS A 20 -2.66 -15.44 -1.07
C LYS A 20 -1.46 -15.86 -1.91
N SER A 21 -1.24 -15.24 -3.06
CA SER A 21 -0.10 -15.49 -3.95
C SER A 21 0.61 -14.21 -4.38
N ALA A 22 0.25 -13.07 -3.80
CA ALA A 22 0.83 -11.79 -4.17
C ALA A 22 2.22 -11.62 -3.54
N VAL A 23 3.17 -11.09 -4.32
CA VAL A 23 4.46 -10.62 -3.82
C VAL A 23 4.28 -9.20 -3.29
N ILE A 24 4.45 -9.03 -1.98
CA ILE A 24 4.34 -7.74 -1.30
C ILE A 24 5.74 -7.17 -1.09
N TYR A 25 5.92 -5.92 -1.51
CA TYR A 25 7.14 -5.15 -1.25
C TYR A 25 6.82 -4.02 -0.28
N GLN A 26 7.40 -4.07 0.92
CA GLN A 26 7.23 -3.02 1.92
C GLN A 26 8.23 -1.89 1.67
N ILE A 27 7.75 -0.65 1.66
CA ILE A 27 8.54 0.55 1.45
C ILE A 27 8.44 1.42 2.71
N TYR A 28 9.61 1.82 3.19
CA TYR A 28 9.76 2.86 4.21
C TYR A 28 10.06 4.19 3.49
N PRO A 29 9.07 5.09 3.30
CA PRO A 29 9.15 6.18 2.32
C PRO A 29 10.36 7.09 2.52
N ILE A 30 10.61 7.51 3.77
CA ILE A 30 11.67 8.45 4.14
C ILE A 30 13.09 7.97 3.73
N SER A 31 13.30 6.66 3.54
CA SER A 31 14.61 6.09 3.19
C SER A 31 14.66 5.46 1.81
N PHE A 32 13.59 5.52 1.02
CA PHE A 32 13.51 4.76 -0.22
C PHE A 32 14.19 5.48 -1.39
N PHE A 33 13.65 6.64 -1.79
CA PHE A 33 14.21 7.42 -2.89
C PHE A 33 13.76 8.89 -2.78
N ASP A 34 14.73 9.79 -2.69
CA ASP A 34 14.55 11.25 -2.69
C ASP A 34 14.45 11.75 -4.14
N SER A 35 13.37 12.48 -4.45
CA SER A 35 13.13 13.03 -5.79
C SER A 35 13.44 14.51 -5.93
N ASN A 36 13.63 15.23 -4.82
CA ASN A 36 13.72 16.70 -4.79
C ASN A 36 15.05 17.22 -4.24
N GLY A 37 15.89 16.35 -3.67
CA GLY A 37 17.22 16.65 -3.15
C GLY A 37 17.27 17.17 -1.71
N ASP A 38 16.18 17.05 -0.94
CA ASP A 38 16.12 17.50 0.46
C ASP A 38 16.70 16.48 1.47
N GLY A 39 17.07 15.28 1.01
CA GLY A 39 17.64 14.21 1.81
C GLY A 39 16.63 13.20 2.34
N PHE A 40 15.34 13.36 2.05
CA PHE A 40 14.28 12.44 2.45
C PHE A 40 13.60 11.82 1.24
N GLY A 41 13.28 10.53 1.35
CA GLY A 41 12.47 9.87 0.33
C GLY A 41 11.01 10.31 0.37
N ASP A 42 10.39 10.37 -0.81
CA ASP A 42 9.07 10.98 -1.01
C ASP A 42 8.19 10.17 -2.00
N LEU A 43 6.92 10.55 -2.14
CA LEU A 43 5.95 9.83 -2.99
C LEU A 43 6.33 9.86 -4.48
N ASN A 44 6.86 10.98 -4.96
CA ASN A 44 7.31 11.12 -6.34
C ASN A 44 8.55 10.24 -6.62
N GLY A 45 9.41 10.07 -5.61
CA GLY A 45 10.53 9.15 -5.65
C GLY A 45 10.10 7.70 -5.73
N ILE A 46 9.06 7.31 -4.97
CA ILE A 46 8.44 5.98 -5.11
C ILE A 46 7.84 5.82 -6.52
N HIS A 47 7.12 6.82 -7.01
CA HIS A 47 6.53 6.79 -8.36
C HIS A 47 7.60 6.60 -9.45
N ALA A 48 8.75 7.26 -9.32
CA ALA A 48 9.88 7.13 -10.24
C ALA A 48 10.51 5.71 -10.27
N LYS A 49 10.22 4.85 -9.30
CA LYS A 49 10.73 3.47 -9.22
C LYS A 49 9.70 2.39 -9.54
N LEU A 50 8.48 2.77 -9.96
CA LEU A 50 7.42 1.79 -10.24
C LEU A 50 7.78 0.79 -11.35
N ASP A 51 8.54 1.21 -12.36
CA ASP A 51 8.99 0.27 -13.41
C ASP A 51 9.98 -0.75 -12.85
N TYR A 52 10.95 -0.32 -12.06
CA TYR A 52 11.87 -1.22 -11.35
C TYR A 52 11.13 -2.21 -10.44
N LEU A 53 10.15 -1.73 -9.66
CA LEU A 53 9.36 -2.57 -8.77
C LEU A 53 8.51 -3.58 -9.57
N LYS A 54 7.98 -3.17 -10.72
CA LYS A 54 7.24 -4.07 -11.59
C LYS A 54 8.14 -5.14 -12.20
N ASP A 55 9.32 -4.75 -12.68
CA ASP A 55 10.30 -5.67 -13.27
C ASP A 55 10.83 -6.68 -12.23
N LEU A 56 10.91 -6.27 -10.95
CA LEU A 56 11.23 -7.16 -9.84
C LEU A 56 10.14 -8.23 -9.58
N GLY A 57 8.93 -8.05 -10.10
CA GLY A 57 7.81 -8.97 -9.94
C GLY A 57 6.89 -8.65 -8.76
N VAL A 58 6.85 -7.39 -8.32
CA VAL A 58 5.99 -6.96 -7.22
C VAL A 58 4.53 -6.86 -7.65
N ASP A 59 3.62 -7.36 -6.80
CA ASP A 59 2.17 -7.25 -6.99
C ASP A 59 1.55 -6.16 -6.10
N VAL A 60 2.09 -5.96 -4.89
CA VAL A 60 1.56 -5.00 -3.91
C VAL A 60 2.69 -4.18 -3.30
N LEU A 61 2.55 -2.86 -3.33
CA LEU A 61 3.37 -1.93 -2.56
C LEU A 61 2.70 -1.70 -1.21
N TRP A 62 3.39 -2.02 -0.13
CA TRP A 62 2.96 -1.70 1.22
C TRP A 62 3.79 -0.54 1.76
N LEU A 63 3.17 0.63 1.91
CA LEU A 63 3.84 1.81 2.44
C LEU A 63 3.71 1.87 3.96
N CYS A 64 4.82 2.11 4.66
CA CYS A 64 4.80 2.62 6.02
C CYS A 64 4.08 3.99 6.08
N PRO A 65 3.68 4.48 7.26
CA PRO A 65 2.84 5.68 7.38
C PRO A 65 3.40 6.92 6.68
N ILE A 66 2.53 7.55 5.89
CA ILE A 66 2.81 8.79 5.13
C ILE A 66 1.93 9.97 5.58
N TYR A 67 1.08 9.76 6.57
CA TYR A 67 0.18 10.77 7.09
C TYR A 67 0.91 11.75 7.99
N LYS A 68 0.35 12.95 8.16
CA LYS A 68 0.92 14.01 8.98
C LYS A 68 1.22 13.52 10.40
N SER A 69 2.47 13.64 10.83
CA SER A 69 2.95 13.10 12.10
C SER A 69 4.01 13.99 12.75
N PRO A 70 4.02 14.13 14.09
CA PRO A 70 5.13 14.73 14.83
C PRO A 70 6.44 13.93 14.79
N LEU A 71 6.42 12.69 14.29
CA LEU A 71 7.54 11.75 14.21
C LEU A 71 8.14 11.29 15.54
N ALA A 72 7.39 11.35 16.64
CA ALA A 72 7.84 10.75 17.90
C ALA A 72 8.02 9.22 17.76
N ASP A 73 7.27 8.58 16.85
CA ASP A 73 7.39 7.17 16.48
C ASP A 73 7.54 7.01 14.96
N MET A 74 8.35 7.88 14.36
CA MET A 74 8.76 7.77 12.95
C MET A 74 7.60 7.62 11.94
N GLY A 75 6.46 8.28 12.23
CA GLY A 75 5.28 8.32 11.37
C GLY A 75 4.10 7.48 11.88
N TYR A 76 4.32 6.59 12.84
CA TYR A 76 3.24 5.79 13.44
C TYR A 76 2.40 6.58 14.46
N ASP A 77 2.92 7.70 14.97
CA ASP A 77 2.19 8.70 15.74
C ASP A 77 1.46 9.69 14.83
N ILE A 78 0.38 9.23 14.19
CA ILE A 78 -0.39 10.02 13.21
C ILE A 78 -1.21 11.11 13.93
N SER A 79 -1.07 12.35 13.47
CA SER A 79 -1.81 13.52 13.97
C SER A 79 -3.02 13.90 13.11
N ASP A 80 -3.02 13.54 11.83
CA ASP A 80 -4.13 13.74 10.90
C ASP A 80 -4.11 12.67 9.79
N TYR A 81 -5.11 11.78 9.80
CA TYR A 81 -5.23 10.67 8.85
C TYR A 81 -5.70 11.09 7.45
N HIS A 82 -6.15 12.34 7.27
CA HIS A 82 -6.65 12.85 5.98
C HIS A 82 -5.60 13.65 5.22
N THR A 83 -4.48 13.97 5.85
CA THR A 83 -3.42 14.82 5.30
C THR A 83 -2.14 14.01 5.13
N ILE A 84 -1.59 13.99 3.93
CA ILE A 84 -0.23 13.51 3.68
C ILE A 84 0.75 14.45 4.37
N ASP A 85 1.77 13.89 5.04
CA ASP A 85 2.81 14.71 5.63
C ASP A 85 3.56 15.47 4.51
N PRO A 86 3.69 16.81 4.58
CA PRO A 86 4.34 17.59 3.54
C PRO A 86 5.77 17.16 3.19
N ARG A 87 6.45 16.41 4.09
CA ARG A 87 7.76 15.81 3.82
C ARG A 87 7.71 14.74 2.72
N TYR A 88 6.58 14.11 2.50
CA TYR A 88 6.41 13.06 1.49
C TYR A 88 5.74 13.54 0.21
N GLY A 89 5.03 14.67 0.26
CA GLY A 89 4.32 15.26 -0.89
C GLY A 89 2.89 15.68 -0.54
N THR A 90 2.02 15.70 -1.55
CA THR A 90 0.61 16.09 -1.43
C THR A 90 -0.35 14.93 -1.67
N LEU A 91 -1.66 15.18 -1.53
CA LEU A 91 -2.69 14.21 -1.92
C LEU A 91 -2.68 13.96 -3.44
N GLU A 92 -2.34 14.97 -4.24
CA GLU A 92 -2.19 14.82 -5.69
C GLU A 92 -0.99 13.91 -6.04
N ASP A 93 0.12 14.02 -5.31
CA ASP A 93 1.26 13.10 -5.47
C ASP A 93 0.88 11.66 -5.11
N TRP A 94 0.03 11.48 -4.07
CA TRP A 94 -0.54 10.18 -3.72
C TRP A 94 -1.42 9.61 -4.85
N ASP A 95 -2.32 10.41 -5.40
CA ASP A 95 -3.19 10.00 -6.50
C ASP A 95 -2.35 9.62 -7.73
N HIS A 96 -1.30 10.38 -8.03
CA HIS A 96 -0.38 10.07 -9.12
C HIS A 96 0.35 8.74 -8.90
N LEU A 97 0.84 8.48 -7.68
CA LEU A 97 1.44 7.21 -7.29
C LEU A 97 0.45 6.04 -7.45
N LEU A 98 -0.78 6.22 -6.98
CA LEU A 98 -1.85 5.23 -7.04
C LEU A 98 -2.19 4.87 -8.49
N GLU A 99 -2.41 5.86 -9.34
CA GLU A 99 -2.65 5.66 -10.76
C GLU A 99 -1.46 4.97 -11.44
N GLY A 100 -0.23 5.41 -11.15
CA GLY A 100 0.98 4.85 -11.70
C GLY A 100 1.16 3.37 -11.38
N ALA A 101 0.87 2.96 -10.14
CA ALA A 101 0.90 1.57 -9.71
C ALA A 101 -0.19 0.74 -10.40
N HIS A 102 -1.43 1.25 -10.44
CA HIS A 102 -2.56 0.58 -11.09
C HIS A 102 -2.34 0.38 -12.60
N LYS A 103 -1.75 1.36 -13.30
CA LYS A 103 -1.37 1.23 -14.72
C LYS A 103 -0.41 0.08 -14.99
N ARG A 104 0.36 -0.35 -13.98
CA ARG A 104 1.31 -1.49 -14.03
C ARG A 104 0.72 -2.80 -13.46
N GLY A 105 -0.57 -2.78 -13.13
CA GLY A 105 -1.25 -3.92 -12.50
C GLY A 105 -0.79 -4.21 -11.07
N MET A 106 -0.09 -3.27 -10.42
CA MET A 106 0.27 -3.36 -9.01
C MET A 106 -0.82 -2.73 -8.15
N LYS A 107 -0.86 -3.07 -6.87
CA LYS A 107 -1.77 -2.49 -5.87
C LYS A 107 -0.99 -1.71 -4.82
N LEU A 108 -1.64 -0.75 -4.17
CA LEU A 108 -1.11 0.00 -3.04
C LEU A 108 -1.87 -0.34 -1.77
N MET A 109 -1.12 -0.52 -0.69
CA MET A 109 -1.63 -0.68 0.67
C MET A 109 -0.93 0.35 1.54
N SER A 110 -1.71 1.17 2.23
CA SER A 110 -1.20 2.07 3.26
C SER A 110 -1.20 1.34 4.61
N GLY A 111 -0.10 1.44 5.36
CA GLY A 111 -0.06 1.01 6.75
C GLY A 111 -0.98 1.89 7.60
N LEU A 112 -2.15 1.35 7.95
CA LEU A 112 -3.02 1.88 9.00
C LEU A 112 -2.73 1.09 10.28
N ASN A 113 -2.63 1.79 11.41
CA ASN A 113 -2.67 1.18 12.73
C ASN A 113 -4.12 1.08 13.20
#